data_AF-A0A8T6U989-F1
#
_entry.id   AF-A0A8T6U989-F1
#
_cell.length_a   1.000
_cell.length_b   1.000
_cell.length_c   1.000
_cell.angle_alpha   90.00
_cell.angle_beta   90.00
_cell.angle_gamma   90.00
#
_symmetry.space_group_name_H-M   'P 1'
#
loop_
_entity.id
_entity.type
_entity.pdbx_description
1 polymer ?
#
loop_
_entity_poly.entity_id
_entity_poly.type
_entity_poly.pdbx_seq_one_letter_code
_entity_poly.pdbx_strand_id
1 'polypeptide(L)'
;MKEIVIDPITRLEGHGKITIFLNDQGNVENAYLQVPELRGFEKFCEGRRAEDLPIITTRICGVCPVAHHMASAKALDAAFSVEPTETAKKLRELEYCCYYIYDHILHFYFLGGPDFVVGPDAPPAKRNILGVIEKVGLDIAKEVIKHRAYGQRMTGILGGRPTHPVSALPGGISKALSEQDRQDIERMARSCLEFA
;
A
#
# COMPACT_ATOMS: atom_id res chain seq x y z
N MET A 1 34.69 18.78 -4.70
CA MET A 1 33.46 17.98 -4.87
C MET A 1 32.25 18.78 -4.38
N LYS A 2 31.30 19.09 -5.27
CA LYS A 2 30.08 19.83 -4.94
C LYS A 2 28.94 18.83 -4.68
N GLU A 3 28.12 19.08 -3.67
CA GLU A 3 26.98 18.23 -3.30
C GLU A 3 25.66 18.90 -3.69
N ILE A 4 24.74 18.13 -4.26
CA ILE A 4 23.34 18.50 -4.47
C ILE A 4 22.48 17.52 -3.69
N VAL A 5 21.58 18.04 -2.85
CA VAL A 5 20.75 17.25 -1.94
C VAL A 5 19.27 17.47 -2.25
N ILE A 6 18.55 16.37 -2.42
CA ILE A 6 17.08 16.34 -2.44
C ILE A 6 16.62 15.69 -1.13
N ASP A 7 16.19 16.51 -0.18
CA ASP A 7 15.76 16.11 1.16
C ASP A 7 14.59 16.98 1.64
N PRO A 8 13.38 16.42 1.84
CA PRO A 8 13.01 15.03 1.60
C PRO A 8 12.72 14.76 0.11
N ILE A 9 12.79 13.49 -0.31
CA ILE A 9 12.05 13.04 -1.50
C ILE A 9 10.55 13.27 -1.22
N THR A 10 9.79 13.73 -2.21
CA THR A 10 8.36 14.03 -2.04
C THR A 10 7.49 13.03 -2.79
N ARG A 11 6.24 12.86 -2.36
CA ARG A 11 5.24 11.93 -2.95
C ARG A 11 5.73 10.46 -2.98
N LEU A 12 6.40 10.03 -1.92
CA LEU A 12 6.66 8.61 -1.61
C LEU A 12 5.99 8.21 -0.29
N GLU A 13 5.98 6.90 -0.02
CA GLU A 13 5.78 6.37 1.33
C GLU A 13 7.12 6.28 2.06
N GLY A 14 7.15 6.65 3.35
CA GLY A 14 8.36 6.64 4.18
C GLY A 14 9.29 7.83 3.96
N HIS A 15 10.53 7.68 4.43
CA HIS A 15 11.56 8.71 4.37
C HIS A 15 12.63 8.35 3.34
N GLY A 16 13.05 9.34 2.56
CA GLY A 16 14.13 9.16 1.61
C GLY A 16 14.84 10.47 1.30
N LYS A 17 16.13 10.36 0.99
CA LYS A 17 17.02 11.45 0.58
C LYS A 17 17.81 11.00 -0.65
N ILE A 18 18.02 11.90 -1.60
CA ILE A 18 18.96 11.68 -2.72
C ILE A 18 20.12 12.65 -2.58
N THR A 19 21.35 12.12 -2.58
CA THR A 19 22.57 12.92 -2.57
C THR A 19 23.33 12.70 -3.87
N ILE A 20 23.62 13.77 -4.60
CA ILE A 20 24.32 13.76 -5.89
C ILE A 20 25.64 14.51 -5.73
N PHE A 21 26.74 13.85 -6.06
CA PHE A 21 28.08 14.39 -5.98
C PHE A 21 28.61 14.74 -7.37
N LEU A 22 29.10 15.96 -7.52
CA LEU A 22 29.69 16.45 -8.76
C LEU A 22 31.22 16.51 -8.66
N ASN A 23 31.88 16.08 -9.74
CA ASN A 23 33.32 16.25 -9.90
C ASN A 23 33.68 17.72 -10.21
N ASP A 24 34.98 18.00 -10.35
CA ASP A 24 35.47 19.36 -10.56
C ASP A 24 35.04 19.97 -11.91
N GLN A 25 34.62 19.15 -12.89
CA GLN A 25 34.05 19.60 -14.17
C GLN A 25 32.55 19.87 -14.08
N GLY A 26 31.91 19.62 -12.93
CA GLY A 26 30.47 19.75 -12.74
C GLY A 26 29.65 18.55 -13.24
N ASN A 27 30.29 17.47 -13.68
CA ASN A 27 29.61 16.24 -14.09
C ASN A 27 29.24 15.39 -12.85
N VAL A 28 28.14 14.65 -12.93
CA VAL A 28 27.75 13.69 -11.88
C VAL A 28 28.81 12.60 -11.79
N GLU A 29 29.41 12.45 -10.61
CA GLU A 29 30.35 11.39 -10.30
C GLU A 29 29.65 10.23 -9.59
N ASN A 30 28.80 10.55 -8.60
CA ASN A 30 28.02 9.57 -7.86
C ASN A 30 26.63 10.12 -7.49
N ALA A 31 25.64 9.23 -7.34
CA ALA A 31 24.34 9.54 -6.78
C ALA A 31 23.89 8.41 -5.85
N TYR A 32 23.36 8.76 -4.67
CA TYR A 32 22.93 7.79 -3.66
C TYR A 32 21.50 8.08 -3.22
N LEU A 33 20.68 7.02 -3.21
CA LEU A 33 19.41 6.98 -2.48
C LEU A 33 19.67 6.53 -1.05
N GLN A 34 19.21 7.29 -0.07
CA GLN A 34 19.36 7.04 1.35
C GLN A 34 17.98 6.94 1.99
N VAL A 35 17.73 5.90 2.77
CA VAL A 35 16.50 5.69 3.54
C VAL A 35 16.85 5.82 5.02
N PRO A 36 16.67 7.00 5.63
CA PRO A 36 17.16 7.29 6.98
C PRO A 36 16.19 6.82 8.08
N GLU A 37 15.58 5.64 7.93
CA GLU A 37 14.58 5.12 8.86
C GLU A 37 14.89 3.68 9.28
N LEU A 38 14.84 3.41 10.59
CA LEU A 38 14.95 2.07 11.17
C LEU A 38 14.01 1.94 12.36
N ARG A 39 13.12 0.94 12.34
CA ARG A 39 12.23 0.60 13.45
C ARG A 39 12.58 -0.72 14.16
N GLY A 40 13.44 -1.54 13.56
CA GLY A 40 13.94 -2.77 14.18
C GLY A 40 12.89 -3.87 14.39
N PHE A 41 11.95 -4.03 13.43
CA PHE A 41 10.87 -5.02 13.53
C PHE A 41 11.35 -6.44 13.82
N GLU A 42 12.41 -6.87 13.15
CA GLU A 42 12.96 -8.21 13.28
C GLU A 42 13.41 -8.49 14.72
N LYS A 43 14.10 -7.53 15.35
CA LYS A 43 14.62 -7.70 16.71
C LYS A 43 13.54 -7.59 17.77
N PHE A 44 12.62 -6.62 17.66
CA PHE A 44 11.59 -6.46 18.69
C PHE A 44 10.57 -7.62 18.70
N CYS A 45 10.43 -8.34 17.57
CA CYS A 45 9.55 -9.49 17.48
C CYS A 45 10.06 -10.72 18.26
N GLU A 46 11.37 -10.78 18.57
CA GLU A 46 11.91 -11.87 19.39
C GLU A 46 11.25 -11.91 20.78
N GLY A 47 10.88 -13.11 21.23
CA GLY A 47 10.19 -13.32 22.52
C GLY A 47 8.70 -12.93 22.53
N ARG A 48 8.15 -12.40 21.43
CA ARG A 48 6.70 -12.22 21.26
C ARG A 48 6.03 -13.57 20.98
N ARG A 49 4.73 -13.63 21.27
CA ARG A 49 3.89 -14.72 20.80
C ARG A 49 3.80 -14.67 19.29
N ALA A 50 4.05 -15.81 18.65
CA ALA A 50 4.08 -15.88 17.19
C ALA A 50 2.73 -15.45 16.59
N GLU A 51 1.62 -15.78 17.25
CA GLU A 51 0.26 -15.46 16.79
C GLU A 51 -0.06 -13.96 16.81
N ASP A 52 0.72 -13.14 17.52
CA ASP A 52 0.56 -11.69 17.51
C ASP A 52 1.18 -11.05 16.25
N LEU A 53 2.07 -11.75 15.55
CA LEU A 53 2.85 -11.21 14.43
C LEU A 53 1.98 -10.71 13.26
N PRO A 54 0.87 -11.34 12.86
CA PRO A 54 0.02 -10.82 11.79
C PRO A 54 -0.63 -9.49 12.14
N ILE A 55 -0.76 -9.16 13.43
CA ILE A 55 -1.24 -7.86 13.89
C ILE A 55 -0.07 -6.88 13.97
N ILE A 56 1.06 -7.30 14.55
CA ILE A 56 2.24 -6.46 14.74
C ILE A 56 2.83 -5.99 13.41
N THR A 57 3.08 -6.91 12.47
CA THR A 57 3.80 -6.61 11.20
C THR A 57 3.03 -5.66 10.30
N THR A 58 1.70 -5.59 10.41
CA THR A 58 0.91 -4.58 9.69
C THR A 58 1.30 -3.14 10.05
N ARG A 59 2.03 -2.90 11.15
CA ARG A 59 2.51 -1.57 11.56
C ARG A 59 3.85 -1.20 10.90
N ILE A 60 4.42 -2.08 10.08
CA ILE A 60 5.59 -1.77 9.26
C ILE A 60 5.22 -0.70 8.22
N CYS A 61 4.02 -0.72 7.64
CA CYS A 61 3.63 0.27 6.64
C CYS A 61 2.13 0.56 6.74
N GLY A 62 1.76 1.84 6.60
CA GLY A 62 0.35 2.26 6.54
C GLY A 62 -0.31 2.01 5.19
N VAL A 63 0.47 1.81 4.13
CA VAL A 63 0.00 1.62 2.75
C VAL A 63 -0.20 0.13 2.43
N CYS A 64 0.76 -0.73 2.81
CA CYS A 64 0.73 -2.17 2.55
C CYS A 64 0.47 -3.07 3.79
N PRO A 65 -0.39 -2.70 4.76
CA PRO A 65 -0.59 -3.51 5.97
C PRO A 65 -1.20 -4.89 5.66
N VAL A 66 -2.02 -5.01 4.61
CA VAL A 66 -2.60 -6.29 4.16
C VAL A 66 -1.51 -7.25 3.71
N ALA A 67 -0.47 -6.76 3.02
CA ALA A 67 0.63 -7.60 2.57
C ALA A 67 1.43 -8.16 3.75
N HIS A 68 1.74 -7.32 4.75
CA HIS A 68 2.37 -7.78 5.97
C HIS A 68 1.49 -8.77 6.75
N HIS A 69 0.18 -8.52 6.82
CA HIS A 69 -0.78 -9.42 7.48
C HIS A 69 -0.75 -10.82 6.85
N MET A 70 -0.87 -10.87 5.51
CA MET A 70 -0.89 -12.13 4.77
C MET A 70 0.45 -12.86 4.79
N ALA A 71 1.57 -12.13 4.67
CA ALA A 71 2.90 -12.71 4.77
C ALA A 71 3.13 -13.34 6.15
N SER A 72 2.76 -12.62 7.21
CA SER A 72 2.90 -13.12 8.57
C SER A 72 1.97 -14.31 8.85
N ALA A 73 0.72 -14.29 8.38
CA ALA A 73 -0.19 -15.41 8.55
C ALA A 73 0.31 -16.67 7.83
N LYS A 74 0.80 -16.53 6.59
CA LYS A 74 1.41 -17.65 5.83
C LYS A 74 2.66 -18.20 6.51
N ALA A 75 3.49 -17.35 7.10
CA ALA A 75 4.65 -17.79 7.86
C ALA A 75 4.23 -18.64 9.08
N LEU A 76 3.14 -18.28 9.75
CA LEU A 76 2.61 -19.05 10.88
C LEU A 76 1.92 -20.34 10.44
N ASP A 77 1.24 -20.36 9.30
CA ASP A 77 0.70 -21.62 8.75
C ASP A 77 1.82 -22.66 8.59
N ALA A 78 2.95 -22.24 8.02
CA ALA A 78 4.13 -23.09 7.87
C ALA A 78 4.75 -23.47 9.23
N ALA A 79 4.91 -22.50 10.14
CA ALA A 79 5.51 -22.75 11.46
C ALA A 79 4.71 -23.74 12.31
N PHE A 80 3.38 -23.68 12.24
CA PHE A 80 2.49 -24.60 12.95
C PHE A 80 2.12 -25.85 12.14
N SER A 81 2.61 -25.99 10.92
CA SER A 81 2.29 -27.11 10.02
C SER A 81 0.78 -27.30 9.83
N VAL A 82 0.06 -26.19 9.64
CA VAL A 82 -1.39 -26.18 9.42
C VAL A 82 -1.71 -25.73 8.00
N GLU A 83 -2.65 -26.41 7.36
CA GLU A 83 -3.11 -26.09 6.02
C GLU A 83 -4.44 -25.32 6.10
N PRO A 84 -4.51 -24.05 5.64
CA PRO A 84 -5.78 -23.34 5.57
C PRO A 84 -6.77 -24.05 4.66
N THR A 85 -8.06 -24.02 5.03
CA THR A 85 -9.12 -24.53 4.16
C THR A 85 -9.16 -23.78 2.83
N GLU A 86 -9.68 -24.41 1.78
CA GLU A 86 -9.84 -23.77 0.46
C GLU A 86 -10.61 -22.44 0.53
N THR A 87 -11.63 -22.37 1.38
CA THR A 87 -12.36 -21.13 1.65
C THR A 87 -11.47 -20.05 2.25
N ALA A 88 -10.63 -20.40 3.24
CA ALA A 88 -9.72 -19.44 3.86
C ALA A 88 -8.66 -18.94 2.87
N LYS A 89 -8.10 -19.81 2.02
CA LYS A 89 -7.16 -19.41 0.96
C LYS A 89 -7.79 -18.38 0.02
N LYS A 90 -8.99 -18.68 -0.50
CA LYS A 90 -9.72 -17.79 -1.41
C LYS A 90 -10.06 -16.45 -0.79
N LEU A 91 -10.44 -16.42 0.50
CA LEU A 91 -10.76 -15.17 1.18
C LEU A 91 -9.51 -14.32 1.46
N ARG A 92 -8.38 -14.95 1.82
CA ARG A 92 -7.08 -14.26 1.94
C ARG A 92 -6.60 -13.70 0.60
N GLU A 93 -6.75 -14.45 -0.49
CA GLU A 93 -6.43 -14.01 -1.84
C GLU A 93 -7.33 -12.85 -2.27
N LEU A 94 -8.64 -12.96 -2.04
CA LEU A 94 -9.59 -11.89 -2.34
C LEU A 94 -9.25 -10.60 -1.58
N GLU A 95 -8.92 -10.68 -0.29
CA GLU A 95 -8.48 -9.53 0.50
C GLU A 95 -7.21 -8.90 -0.09
N TYR A 96 -6.25 -9.72 -0.52
CA TYR A 96 -5.01 -9.24 -1.15
C TYR A 96 -5.27 -8.57 -2.52
N CYS A 97 -6.21 -9.07 -3.31
CA CYS A 97 -6.65 -8.43 -4.55
C CYS A 97 -7.35 -7.08 -4.28
N CYS A 98 -8.19 -6.98 -3.24
CA CYS A 98 -8.79 -5.72 -2.84
C CYS A 98 -7.74 -4.69 -2.38
N TYR A 99 -6.67 -5.16 -1.74
CA TYR A 99 -5.51 -4.34 -1.39
C TYR A 99 -4.86 -3.71 -2.63
N TYR A 100 -4.56 -4.52 -3.64
CA TYR A 100 -3.96 -4.02 -4.89
C TYR A 100 -4.76 -2.88 -5.51
N ILE A 101 -6.09 -2.97 -5.51
CA ILE A 101 -6.95 -1.93 -6.08
C ILE A 101 -6.70 -0.59 -5.39
N TYR A 102 -6.81 -0.51 -4.06
CA TYR A 102 -6.68 0.79 -3.40
C TYR A 102 -5.24 1.31 -3.40
N ASP A 103 -4.25 0.41 -3.38
CA ASP A 103 -2.82 0.73 -3.37
C ASP A 103 -2.37 1.29 -4.72
N HIS A 104 -2.74 0.63 -5.81
CA HIS A 104 -2.35 1.08 -7.15
C HIS A 104 -3.06 2.38 -7.54
N ILE A 105 -4.32 2.57 -7.13
CA ILE A 105 -5.00 3.85 -7.30
C ILE A 105 -4.30 4.95 -6.47
N LEU A 106 -3.87 4.65 -5.23
CA LEU A 106 -3.09 5.59 -4.43
C LEU A 106 -1.80 5.99 -5.16
N HIS A 107 -0.99 5.02 -5.54
CA HIS A 107 0.29 5.28 -6.18
C HIS A 107 0.11 6.03 -7.49
N PHE A 108 -0.75 5.55 -8.39
CA PHE A 108 -0.91 6.15 -9.71
C PHE A 108 -1.46 7.56 -9.63
N TYR A 109 -2.54 7.84 -8.88
CA TYR A 109 -3.16 9.17 -8.94
C TYR A 109 -2.59 10.18 -7.94
N PHE A 110 -2.20 9.73 -6.75
CA PHE A 110 -1.78 10.64 -5.67
C PHE A 110 -0.26 10.82 -5.62
N LEU A 111 0.50 9.80 -6.04
CA LEU A 111 1.96 9.81 -5.94
C LEU A 111 2.62 10.08 -7.29
N GLY A 112 2.58 9.15 -8.25
CA GLY A 112 3.26 9.27 -9.55
C GLY A 112 2.52 10.15 -10.56
N GLY A 113 1.19 10.09 -10.57
CA GLY A 113 0.31 10.75 -11.54
C GLY A 113 0.53 12.24 -11.72
N PRO A 114 0.82 13.05 -10.68
CA PRO A 114 1.15 14.45 -10.86
C PRO A 114 2.29 14.71 -11.86
N ASP A 115 3.29 13.83 -11.94
CA ASP A 115 4.40 13.99 -12.91
C ASP A 115 3.96 13.69 -14.35
N PHE A 116 3.00 12.78 -14.55
CA PHE A 116 2.53 12.39 -15.87
C PHE A 116 1.36 13.24 -16.39
N VAL A 117 0.42 13.59 -15.50
CA VAL A 117 -0.83 14.28 -15.85
C VAL A 117 -0.67 15.80 -15.84
N VAL A 118 0.03 16.33 -14.84
CA VAL A 118 0.29 17.78 -14.75
C VAL A 118 1.56 18.14 -15.53
N GLY A 119 2.55 17.24 -15.50
CA GLY A 119 3.81 17.32 -16.24
C GLY A 119 5.02 17.41 -15.30
N PRO A 120 6.19 16.91 -15.72
CA PRO A 120 7.39 16.90 -14.88
C PRO A 120 7.93 18.31 -14.62
N ASP A 121 7.72 19.25 -15.54
CA ASP A 121 8.19 20.64 -15.43
C ASP A 121 7.14 21.59 -14.82
N ALA A 122 5.99 21.06 -14.37
CA ALA A 122 4.96 21.90 -13.76
C ALA A 122 5.46 22.53 -12.45
N PRO A 123 4.97 23.74 -12.10
CA PRO A 123 5.32 24.38 -10.83
C PRO A 123 5.04 23.45 -9.64
N PRO A 124 5.91 23.39 -8.61
CA PRO A 124 5.72 22.51 -7.44
C PRO A 124 4.35 22.67 -6.75
N ALA A 125 3.82 23.88 -6.72
CA ALA A 125 2.49 24.19 -6.17
C ALA A 125 1.33 23.48 -6.91
N LYS A 126 1.56 23.07 -8.17
CA LYS A 126 0.60 22.38 -9.03
C LYS A 126 0.94 20.91 -9.23
N ARG A 127 2.20 20.48 -9.11
CA ARG A 127 2.64 19.10 -9.32
C ARG A 127 2.31 18.18 -8.12
N ASN A 128 1.03 18.10 -7.79
CA ASN A 128 0.45 17.30 -6.72
C ASN A 128 -1.00 16.91 -7.07
N ILE A 129 -1.71 16.22 -6.16
CA ILE A 129 -3.08 15.75 -6.39
C ILE A 129 -4.05 16.87 -6.77
N LEU A 130 -3.89 18.09 -6.26
CA LEU A 130 -4.78 19.20 -6.62
C LEU A 130 -4.61 19.62 -8.07
N GLY A 131 -3.39 19.64 -8.58
CA GLY A 131 -3.17 19.89 -10.01
C GLY A 131 -3.65 18.75 -10.90
N VAL A 132 -3.60 17.50 -10.42
CA VAL A 132 -4.24 16.38 -11.13
C VAL A 132 -5.75 16.64 -11.24
N ILE A 133 -6.41 17.01 -10.14
CA ILE A 133 -7.85 17.36 -10.12
C ILE A 133 -8.15 18.51 -11.09
N GLU A 134 -7.34 19.57 -11.08
CA GLU A 134 -7.49 20.69 -12.02
C GLU A 134 -7.39 20.25 -13.49
N LYS A 135 -6.53 19.27 -13.80
CA LYS A 135 -6.30 18.77 -15.17
C LYS A 135 -7.38 17.80 -15.64
N VAL A 136 -7.80 16.88 -14.79
CA VAL A 136 -8.76 15.80 -15.16
C VAL A 136 -10.22 16.18 -14.89
N GLY A 137 -10.46 17.23 -14.10
CA GLY A 137 -11.79 17.67 -13.70
C GLY A 137 -12.34 16.91 -12.49
N LEU A 138 -13.39 17.50 -11.89
CA LEU A 138 -13.99 16.98 -10.65
C LEU A 138 -14.66 15.62 -10.81
N ASP A 139 -15.18 15.30 -12.00
CA ASP A 139 -15.89 14.04 -12.22
C ASP A 139 -14.92 12.85 -12.17
N ILE A 140 -13.79 12.93 -12.90
CA ILE A 140 -12.74 11.91 -12.85
C ILE A 140 -12.13 11.84 -11.44
N ALA A 141 -11.88 12.99 -10.80
CA ALA A 141 -11.35 13.02 -9.44
C ALA A 141 -12.24 12.29 -8.42
N LYS A 142 -13.57 12.47 -8.53
CA LYS A 142 -14.54 11.74 -7.68
C LYS A 142 -14.48 10.24 -7.94
N GLU A 143 -14.36 9.81 -9.19
CA GLU A 143 -14.24 8.40 -9.53
C GLU A 143 -12.96 7.77 -8.97
N VAL A 144 -11.82 8.46 -9.05
CA VAL A 144 -10.56 8.02 -8.42
C VAL A 144 -10.73 7.79 -6.92
N ILE A 145 -11.30 8.78 -6.21
CA ILE A 145 -11.52 8.70 -4.75
C ILE A 145 -12.52 7.58 -4.42
N LYS A 146 -13.61 7.46 -5.18
CA LYS A 146 -14.64 6.43 -5.01
C LYS A 146 -14.05 5.03 -5.12
N HIS A 147 -13.29 4.74 -6.17
CA HIS A 147 -12.73 3.40 -6.40
C HIS A 147 -11.61 3.06 -5.41
N ARG A 148 -10.81 4.04 -4.98
CA ARG A 148 -9.89 3.83 -3.85
C ARG A 148 -10.66 3.49 -2.57
N ALA A 149 -11.76 4.19 -2.29
CA ALA A 149 -12.61 3.92 -1.14
C ALA A 149 -13.27 2.54 -1.22
N TYR A 150 -13.65 2.08 -2.41
CA TYR A 150 -14.18 0.73 -2.62
C TYR A 150 -13.14 -0.35 -2.29
N GLY A 151 -11.90 -0.23 -2.77
CA GLY A 151 -10.83 -1.16 -2.40
C GLY A 151 -10.62 -1.25 -0.89
N GLN A 152 -10.62 -0.10 -0.19
CA GLN A 152 -10.53 -0.04 1.27
C GLN A 152 -11.76 -0.63 1.98
N ARG A 153 -12.98 -0.38 1.47
CA ARG A 153 -14.22 -0.94 2.02
C ARG A 153 -14.27 -2.46 1.88
N MET A 154 -13.95 -2.99 0.70
CA MET A 154 -13.86 -4.44 0.47
C MET A 154 -12.82 -5.08 1.40
N THR A 155 -11.66 -4.45 1.55
CA THR A 155 -10.64 -4.87 2.53
C THR A 155 -11.19 -4.82 3.96
N GLY A 156 -11.97 -3.80 4.33
CA GLY A 156 -12.61 -3.73 5.64
C GLY A 156 -13.63 -4.84 5.89
N ILE A 157 -14.40 -5.22 4.87
CA ILE A 157 -15.35 -6.34 4.95
C ILE A 157 -14.60 -7.65 5.20
N LEU A 158 -13.51 -7.91 4.46
CA LEU A 158 -12.75 -9.16 4.54
C LEU A 158 -11.83 -9.21 5.78
N GLY A 159 -11.05 -8.15 5.96
CA GLY A 159 -10.01 -7.99 6.98
C GLY A 159 -10.50 -7.53 8.35
N GLY A 160 -11.78 -7.15 8.47
CA GLY A 160 -12.38 -6.54 9.66
C GLY A 160 -12.03 -5.06 9.85
N ARG A 161 -10.95 -4.59 9.21
CA ARG A 161 -10.52 -3.18 9.20
C ARG A 161 -9.97 -2.83 7.82
N PRO A 162 -10.23 -1.61 7.30
CA PRO A 162 -9.68 -1.17 6.01
C PRO A 162 -8.14 -1.06 6.07
N THR A 163 -7.61 -0.70 7.23
CA THR A 163 -6.17 -0.59 7.49
C THR A 163 -5.82 -1.36 8.75
N HIS A 164 -4.72 -2.12 8.66
CA HIS A 164 -4.29 -3.08 9.69
C HIS A 164 -5.35 -4.15 9.98
N PRO A 165 -5.62 -5.04 8.99
CA PRO A 165 -6.58 -6.13 9.14
C PRO A 165 -6.20 -7.11 10.26
N VAL A 166 -7.18 -7.90 10.69
CA VAL A 166 -7.10 -8.85 11.80
C VAL A 166 -7.76 -10.20 11.49
N SER A 167 -8.07 -10.44 10.22
CA SER A 167 -8.84 -11.60 9.75
C SER A 167 -8.00 -12.86 9.68
N ALA A 168 -6.76 -12.79 9.22
CA ALA A 168 -5.91 -13.95 8.97
C ALA A 168 -5.30 -14.47 10.27
N LEU A 169 -5.54 -15.75 10.53
CA LEU A 169 -5.03 -16.51 11.67
C LEU A 169 -4.27 -17.73 11.15
N PRO A 170 -3.35 -18.33 11.92
CA PRO A 170 -2.76 -19.61 11.54
C PRO A 170 -3.83 -20.67 11.27
N GLY A 171 -3.76 -21.31 10.11
CA GLY A 171 -4.71 -22.33 9.66
C GLY A 171 -6.00 -21.77 9.06
N GLY A 172 -6.18 -20.45 8.94
CA GLY A 172 -7.35 -19.90 8.26
C GLY A 172 -7.63 -18.42 8.46
N ILE A 173 -8.90 -18.12 8.75
CA ILE A 173 -9.44 -16.77 8.94
C ILE A 173 -10.42 -16.76 10.12
N SER A 174 -10.59 -15.60 10.76
CA SER A 174 -11.41 -15.42 11.97
C SER A 174 -12.90 -15.19 11.68
N LYS A 175 -13.28 -14.92 10.42
CA LYS A 175 -14.67 -14.67 10.04
C LYS A 175 -15.05 -15.32 8.71
N ALA A 176 -16.30 -15.74 8.62
CA ALA A 176 -16.91 -16.12 7.35
C ALA A 176 -17.35 -14.86 6.55
N LEU A 177 -17.56 -15.03 5.25
CA LEU A 177 -18.15 -14.03 4.38
C LEU A 177 -19.66 -14.30 4.25
N SER A 178 -20.50 -13.33 4.61
CA SER A 178 -21.94 -13.44 4.41
C SER A 178 -22.31 -13.28 2.93
N GLU A 179 -23.46 -13.81 2.51
CA GLU A 179 -23.91 -13.63 1.12
C GLU A 179 -24.15 -12.14 0.77
N GLN A 180 -24.64 -11.36 1.72
CA GLN A 180 -24.80 -9.91 1.55
C GLN A 180 -23.45 -9.22 1.33
N ASP A 181 -22.46 -9.50 2.19
CA ASP A 181 -21.11 -8.95 2.05
C ASP A 181 -20.46 -9.35 0.72
N ARG A 182 -20.67 -10.61 0.29
CA ARG A 182 -20.19 -11.12 -1.00
C ARG A 182 -20.79 -10.32 -2.17
N GLN A 183 -22.09 -10.06 -2.15
CA GLN A 183 -22.77 -9.26 -3.17
C GLN A 183 -22.29 -7.80 -3.17
N ASP A 184 -22.05 -7.22 -1.98
CA ASP A 184 -21.53 -5.86 -1.86
C ASP A 184 -20.09 -5.73 -2.40
N ILE A 185 -19.23 -6.72 -2.11
CA ILE A 185 -17.89 -6.81 -2.71
C ILE A 185 -18.00 -6.95 -4.22
N GLU A 186 -18.84 -7.85 -4.73
CA GLU A 186 -18.97 -8.07 -6.17
C GLU A 186 -19.40 -6.79 -6.91
N ARG A 187 -20.40 -6.06 -6.38
CA ARG A 187 -20.84 -4.78 -6.94
C ARG A 187 -19.71 -3.75 -6.98
N MET A 188 -18.95 -3.61 -5.89
CA MET A 188 -17.82 -2.67 -5.82
C MET A 188 -16.68 -3.09 -6.77
N ALA A 189 -16.36 -4.38 -6.82
CA ALA A 189 -15.30 -4.91 -7.68
C ALA A 189 -15.64 -4.74 -9.17
N ARG A 190 -16.89 -4.95 -9.58
CA ARG A 190 -17.36 -4.68 -10.96
C ARG A 190 -17.20 -3.20 -11.33
N SER A 191 -17.59 -2.29 -10.43
CA SER A 191 -17.36 -0.85 -10.63
C SER A 191 -15.88 -0.51 -10.76
N CYS A 192 -15.01 -1.12 -9.94
CA CYS A 192 -13.56 -0.93 -10.05
C CYS A 192 -13.00 -1.46 -11.38
N LEU A 193 -13.54 -2.55 -11.92
CA LEU A 193 -13.14 -3.10 -13.21
C LEU A 193 -13.56 -2.19 -14.37
N GLU A 194 -14.77 -1.61 -14.33
CA GLU A 194 -15.23 -0.66 -15.35
C GLU A 194 -14.44 0.65 -15.34
N PHE A 195 -13.87 1.01 -14.19
CA PHE A 195 -13.03 2.21 -14.03
C PHE A 195 -11.58 2.03 -14.50
N ALA A 196 -11.06 0.79 -14.44
CA ALA A 196 -9.69 0.46 -14.79
C ALA A 196 -9.42 0.52 -16.30
#